data_AF-A0A1Y0G6Y8-F1
#
_entry.id   AF-A0A1Y0G6Y8-F1
#
_cell.length_a   1.000
_cell.length_b   1.000
_cell.length_c   1.000
_cell.angle_alpha   90.00
_cell.angle_beta   90.00
_cell.angle_gamma   90.00
#
_symmetry.space_group_name_H-M   'P 1'
#
loop_
_entity.id
_entity.type
_entity.pdbx_description
1 polymer ?
#
loop_
_entity_poly.entity_id
_entity_poly.type
_entity_poly.pdbx_seq_one_letter_code
_entity_poly.pdbx_strand_id
1 'polypeptide(L)'
;MNLWEDFLDDVFGHPNKPGKVMICFVNRYLEGMDDVKYKIKYDGHEKSGVTTAQNYCIELSPSSFNPILTFVWSRQAKAWKKLDDVIAEPGHKKLVRKMLKTFKVPAKTEPLPDAPPTKPRPNQPAPAPAPAPSPAGDQGIKPDQGKNENGQPQARPERAVPGEITVAQLRKIFPKNKGGKPADAHLQAIADELNTDLARYKLDTPIRRAHFFGQVKQEAGPLLSGAPESFNYKASVLLAKFGYYKRHHDEAKTDGRTENSKVVLTTEQQRVIANKVYGPKGNTDLGNDKTQPNDGWNFRGRGMKQTTGRDNYQKFKEKHKELWGEDVDFIAHPDKVSEMPYAIRSAVVFWVYKHCWQAADAGMNDAAIDAVTHIVNSGELAAYNKHPTTDSPVLNRRKFAKLAYAAFS
;
A
#
# COMPACT_ATOMS: atom_id res chain seq x y z
N MET A 1 16.46 19.11 14.14
CA MET A 1 15.07 18.61 14.31
C MET A 1 14.52 18.40 12.92
N ASN A 2 14.30 17.16 12.53
CA ASN A 2 13.98 16.80 11.16
C ASN A 2 12.46 16.87 10.96
N LEU A 3 11.99 17.67 9.99
CA LEU A 3 10.60 17.71 9.50
C LEU A 3 10.00 16.32 9.17
N TRP A 4 10.86 15.30 9.04
CA TRP A 4 10.49 13.91 8.78
C TRP A 4 10.10 13.13 10.04
N GLU A 5 10.74 13.41 11.18
CA GLU A 5 10.35 12.82 12.48
C GLU A 5 8.97 13.35 12.87
N ASP A 6 8.75 14.67 12.73
CA ASP A 6 7.45 15.31 13.00
C ASP A 6 6.33 14.77 12.09
N PHE A 7 6.62 14.51 10.81
CA PHE A 7 5.65 13.90 9.88
C PHE A 7 5.34 12.44 10.24
N LEU A 8 6.35 11.65 10.60
CA LEU A 8 6.13 10.26 11.01
C LEU A 8 5.40 10.18 12.35
N ASP A 9 5.63 11.12 13.26
CA ASP A 9 4.91 11.22 14.53
C ASP A 9 3.45 11.64 14.33
N ASP A 10 3.16 12.50 13.34
CA ASP A 10 1.77 12.86 12.98
C ASP A 10 1.01 11.70 12.30
N VAL A 11 1.70 10.90 11.49
CA VAL A 11 1.09 9.80 10.71
C VAL A 11 0.99 8.49 11.51
N PHE A 12 2.04 8.12 12.23
CA PHE A 12 2.16 6.83 12.94
C PHE A 12 2.00 6.95 14.45
N GLY A 13 1.97 8.18 14.99
CA GLY A 13 1.95 8.46 16.42
C GLY A 13 3.29 8.16 17.09
N HIS A 14 3.63 8.97 18.09
CA HIS A 14 4.80 8.73 18.92
C HIS A 14 4.50 7.60 19.93
N PRO A 15 5.36 6.57 20.10
CA PRO A 15 5.08 5.42 20.98
C PRO A 15 4.85 5.78 22.45
N ASN A 16 5.29 6.98 22.89
CA ASN A 16 5.16 7.47 24.26
C ASN A 16 4.24 8.68 24.38
N LYS A 17 3.55 9.09 23.31
CA LYS A 17 2.59 10.20 23.33
C LYS A 17 1.17 9.66 23.11
N PRO A 18 0.15 10.21 23.78
CA PRO A 18 -1.24 9.82 23.56
C PRO A 18 -1.66 10.18 22.13
N GLY A 19 -2.26 9.21 21.42
CA GLY A 19 -2.82 9.44 20.09
C GLY A 19 -4.15 10.18 20.13
N LYS A 20 -4.59 10.67 18.96
CA LYS A 20 -5.88 11.36 18.82
C LYS A 20 -7.05 10.45 19.21
N VAL A 21 -8.04 11.01 19.89
CA VAL A 21 -9.25 10.29 20.31
C VAL A 21 -10.46 10.88 19.60
N MET A 22 -11.25 10.04 18.94
CA MET A 22 -12.51 10.44 18.31
C MET A 22 -13.66 9.82 19.07
N ILE A 23 -14.51 10.64 19.69
CA ILE A 23 -15.68 10.20 20.44
C ILE A 23 -16.93 10.43 19.60
N CYS A 24 -17.59 9.34 19.20
CA CYS A 24 -18.82 9.39 18.41
C CYS A 24 -20.04 9.02 19.26
N PHE A 25 -21.07 9.85 19.23
CA PHE A 25 -22.35 9.58 19.87
C PHE A 25 -23.26 8.86 18.88
N VAL A 26 -23.60 7.61 19.20
CA VAL A 26 -24.34 6.74 18.27
C VAL A 26 -25.53 6.07 18.94
N ASN A 27 -26.53 5.72 18.14
CA ASN A 27 -27.67 4.95 18.60
C ASN A 27 -27.34 3.45 18.68
N ARG A 28 -28.32 2.62 19.04
CA ARG A 28 -28.17 1.16 19.12
C ARG A 28 -27.84 0.46 17.79
N TYR A 29 -28.05 1.15 16.67
CA TYR A 29 -27.76 0.69 15.30
C TYR A 29 -26.44 1.26 14.76
N LEU A 30 -25.65 1.93 15.62
CA LEU A 30 -24.38 2.59 15.27
C LEU A 30 -24.52 3.79 14.33
N GLU A 31 -25.73 4.32 14.17
CA GLU A 31 -25.97 5.54 13.42
C GLU A 31 -25.69 6.77 14.29
N GLY A 32 -25.20 7.83 13.65
CA GLY A 32 -24.90 9.09 14.31
C GLY A 32 -26.13 9.74 14.93
N MET A 33 -25.99 10.22 16.17
CA MET A 33 -27.09 10.88 16.86
C MET A 33 -27.07 12.39 16.66
N ASP A 34 -28.21 12.94 16.26
CA ASP A 34 -28.48 14.37 16.29
C ASP A 34 -28.92 14.83 17.69
N ASP A 35 -28.79 16.12 17.99
CA ASP A 35 -29.29 16.80 19.18
C ASP A 35 -28.73 16.31 20.53
N VAL A 36 -27.58 15.63 20.53
CA VAL A 36 -26.89 15.22 21.77
C VAL A 36 -26.04 16.38 22.27
N LYS A 37 -26.53 17.05 23.32
CA LYS A 37 -25.75 18.06 24.04
C LYS A 37 -24.67 17.38 24.88
N TYR A 38 -23.41 17.63 24.56
CA TYR A 38 -22.25 17.00 25.18
C TYR A 38 -21.31 18.00 25.85
N LYS A 39 -20.51 17.49 26.77
CA LYS A 39 -19.38 18.18 27.40
C LYS A 39 -18.26 17.17 27.62
N ILE A 40 -17.07 17.45 27.13
CA ILE A 40 -15.89 16.58 27.22
C ILE A 40 -14.78 17.36 27.91
N LYS A 41 -14.17 16.78 28.94
CA LYS A 41 -13.06 17.37 29.69
C LYS A 41 -11.81 16.51 29.56
N TYR A 42 -10.68 17.11 29.21
CA TYR A 42 -9.38 16.44 29.09
C TYR A 42 -8.25 17.46 29.23
N ASP A 43 -7.16 17.11 29.91
CA ASP A 43 -5.95 17.95 30.02
C ASP A 43 -6.20 19.44 30.39
N GLY A 44 -7.20 19.70 31.25
CA GLY A 44 -7.60 21.07 31.62
C GLY A 44 -8.44 21.81 30.57
N HIS A 45 -8.68 21.22 29.40
CA HIS A 45 -9.57 21.71 28.37
C HIS A 45 -11.01 21.19 28.54
N GLU A 46 -11.98 22.00 28.13
CA GLU A 46 -13.39 21.61 28.02
C GLU A 46 -13.90 21.88 26.60
N LYS A 47 -14.49 20.87 25.97
CA LYS A 47 -15.15 20.97 24.67
C LYS A 47 -16.62 20.61 24.83
N SER A 48 -17.52 21.51 24.47
CA SER A 48 -18.96 21.29 24.58
C SER A 48 -19.66 21.67 23.28
N GLY A 49 -20.86 21.15 23.08
CA GLY A 49 -21.63 21.39 21.86
C GLY A 49 -22.89 20.54 21.81
N VAL A 50 -23.53 20.56 20.65
CA VAL A 50 -24.67 19.71 20.30
C VAL A 50 -24.32 19.00 19.00
N THR A 51 -24.50 17.69 18.95
CA THR A 51 -24.23 16.90 17.74
C THR A 51 -25.27 17.15 16.66
N THR A 52 -24.90 16.91 15.40
CA THR A 52 -25.83 16.82 14.26
C THR A 52 -25.67 15.49 13.53
N ALA A 53 -26.59 15.16 12.62
CA ALA A 53 -26.49 13.98 11.77
C ALA A 53 -25.14 13.86 11.02
N GLN A 54 -24.53 14.99 10.63
CA GLN A 54 -23.22 15.04 9.96
C GLN A 54 -22.04 15.20 10.93
N ASN A 55 -22.28 15.76 12.12
CA ASN A 55 -21.25 16.10 13.12
C ASN A 55 -21.54 15.46 14.49
N TYR A 56 -21.56 14.13 14.55
CA TYR A 56 -21.77 13.36 15.78
C TYR A 56 -20.48 12.78 16.39
N CYS A 57 -19.34 12.99 15.72
CA CYS A 57 -18.02 12.56 16.14
C CYS A 57 -17.14 13.76 16.51
N ILE A 58 -16.57 13.75 17.71
CA ILE A 58 -15.73 14.82 18.23
C ILE A 58 -14.29 14.32 18.30
N GLU A 59 -13.42 14.91 17.48
CA GLU A 59 -11.97 14.68 17.55
C GLU A 59 -11.34 15.50 18.68
N LEU A 60 -10.43 14.86 19.41
CA LEU A 60 -9.65 15.35 20.54
C LEU A 60 -8.17 14.99 20.34
N SER A 61 -7.29 15.91 20.71
CA SER A 61 -5.84 15.71 20.71
C SER A 61 -5.33 15.86 22.15
N PRO A 62 -5.43 14.81 22.99
CA PRO A 62 -4.93 14.85 24.35
C PRO A 62 -3.41 14.98 24.37
N SER A 63 -2.87 15.63 25.40
CA SER A 63 -1.43 15.76 25.67
C SER A 63 -0.95 14.79 26.76
N SER A 64 -1.87 14.18 27.51
CA SER A 64 -1.56 13.16 28.52
C SER A 64 -2.44 11.90 28.39
N PHE A 65 -2.09 10.84 29.13
CA PHE A 65 -2.92 9.63 29.27
C PHE A 65 -3.99 9.76 30.37
N ASN A 66 -4.22 10.98 30.88
CA ASN A 66 -5.26 11.19 31.87
C ASN A 66 -6.64 10.87 31.27
N PRO A 67 -7.59 10.39 32.10
CA PRO A 67 -8.93 10.06 31.63
C PRO A 67 -9.64 11.26 30.98
N ILE A 68 -10.11 11.06 29.75
CA ILE A 68 -11.01 11.97 29.05
C ILE A 68 -12.42 11.71 29.59
N LEU A 69 -12.96 12.70 30.28
CA LEU A 69 -14.26 12.62 30.94
C LEU A 69 -15.34 13.10 29.97
N THR A 70 -16.26 12.21 29.61
CA THR A 70 -17.36 12.53 28.67
C THR A 70 -18.69 12.64 29.41
N PHE A 71 -19.45 13.70 29.14
CA PHE A 71 -20.76 13.95 29.72
C PHE A 71 -21.79 14.24 28.63
N VAL A 72 -23.03 13.82 28.87
CA VAL A 72 -24.20 14.13 28.03
C VAL A 72 -25.31 14.73 28.88
N TRP A 73 -26.05 15.70 28.34
CA TRP A 73 -27.18 16.30 29.05
C TRP A 73 -28.40 15.37 29.01
N SER A 74 -28.90 14.97 30.18
CA SER A 74 -30.16 14.25 30.30
C SER A 74 -31.31 15.24 30.41
N ARG A 75 -32.21 15.26 29.42
CA ARG A 75 -33.43 16.08 29.47
C ARG A 75 -34.38 15.60 30.58
N GLN A 76 -34.45 14.29 30.81
CA GLN A 76 -35.30 13.69 31.84
C GLN A 76 -34.83 14.05 33.26
N ALA A 77 -33.52 13.93 33.52
CA ALA A 77 -32.94 14.24 34.82
C ALA A 77 -32.59 15.72 35.00
N LYS A 78 -32.70 16.53 33.93
CA LYS A 78 -32.25 17.93 33.86
C LYS A 78 -30.83 18.14 34.41
N ALA A 79 -29.94 17.18 34.13
CA ALA A 79 -28.58 17.15 34.67
C ALA A 79 -27.60 16.51 33.68
N TRP A 80 -26.31 16.82 33.86
CA TRP A 80 -25.23 16.17 33.12
C TRP A 80 -25.01 14.74 33.65
N LYS A 81 -25.08 13.76 32.75
CA LYS A 81 -24.74 12.37 33.04
C LYS A 81 -23.35 12.07 32.51
N LYS A 82 -22.46 11.61 33.40
CA LYS A 82 -21.13 11.12 33.04
C LYS A 82 -21.26 9.78 32.29
N LEU A 83 -20.51 9.61 31.21
CA LEU A 83 -20.33 8.35 30.49
C LEU A 83 -18.99 7.73 30.89
N ASP A 84 -18.69 6.52 30.39
CA ASP A 84 -17.41 5.86 30.71
C ASP A 84 -16.23 6.72 30.30
N ASP A 85 -15.17 6.65 31.09
CA ASP A 85 -13.94 7.38 30.82
C ASP A 85 -13.25 6.83 29.56
N VAL A 86 -12.54 7.70 28.86
CA VAL A 86 -11.78 7.33 27.66
C VAL A 86 -10.31 7.62 27.89
N ILE A 87 -9.47 6.62 27.69
CA ILE A 87 -8.01 6.75 27.79
C ILE A 87 -7.45 6.64 26.38
N ALA A 88 -6.61 7.61 26.00
CA ALA A 88 -5.89 7.61 24.74
C ALA A 88 -4.93 6.42 24.66
N GLU A 89 -4.72 5.90 23.44
CA GLU A 89 -3.75 4.82 23.23
C GLU A 89 -2.40 5.42 22.80
N PRO A 90 -1.27 4.88 23.29
CA PRO A 90 0.05 5.37 22.88
C PRO A 90 0.22 5.21 21.37
N GLY A 91 0.52 6.30 20.68
CA GLY A 91 0.80 6.30 19.23
C GLY A 91 -0.37 5.95 18.30
N HIS A 92 -1.58 5.68 18.79
CA HIS A 92 -2.68 5.21 17.94
C HIS A 92 -3.92 6.11 18.02
N LYS A 93 -4.55 6.35 16.86
CA LYS A 93 -5.86 7.00 16.82
C LYS A 93 -6.91 6.05 17.40
N LYS A 94 -7.66 6.50 18.40
CA LYS A 94 -8.68 5.71 19.07
C LYS A 94 -10.08 6.21 18.74
N LEU A 95 -10.88 5.37 18.09
CA LEU A 95 -12.30 5.63 17.86
C LEU A 95 -13.12 5.02 19.01
N VAL A 96 -13.85 5.86 19.74
CA VAL A 96 -14.75 5.43 20.81
C VAL A 96 -16.19 5.75 20.44
N ARG A 97 -17.02 4.72 20.43
CA ARG A 97 -18.47 4.86 20.20
C ARG A 97 -19.19 4.87 21.54
N LYS A 98 -19.81 6.00 21.89
CA LYS A 98 -20.68 6.14 23.05
C LYS A 98 -22.11 5.85 22.62
N MET A 99 -22.54 4.61 22.85
CA MET A 99 -23.89 4.17 22.52
C MET A 99 -24.88 4.72 23.55
N LEU A 100 -25.89 5.46 23.09
CA LEU A 100 -26.93 6.01 23.97
C LEU A 100 -28.24 5.26 23.73
N LYS A 101 -28.78 4.66 24.82
CA LYS A 101 -29.94 3.75 24.75
C LYS A 101 -31.31 4.45 24.69
N THR A 102 -31.36 5.77 24.83
CA THR A 102 -32.63 6.49 25.03
C THR A 102 -32.62 7.89 24.40
N PHE A 103 -32.98 7.97 23.12
CA PHE A 103 -33.50 9.19 22.54
C PHE A 103 -34.69 8.83 21.65
N LYS A 104 -35.88 9.32 22.01
CA LYS A 104 -37.02 9.35 21.09
C LYS A 104 -36.70 10.45 20.07
N VAL A 105 -36.47 10.08 18.82
CA VAL A 105 -36.55 11.03 17.71
C VAL A 105 -38.02 11.48 17.67
N PRO A 106 -38.33 12.78 17.82
CA PRO A 106 -39.67 13.24 17.51
C PRO A 106 -39.83 13.12 16.00
N ALA A 107 -40.48 12.05 15.55
CA ALA A 107 -40.95 11.98 14.18
C ALA A 107 -41.96 13.11 13.98
N LYS A 108 -41.61 14.12 13.18
CA LYS A 108 -42.63 14.96 12.55
C LYS A 108 -43.27 14.09 11.47
N THR A 109 -44.32 13.37 11.82
CA THR A 109 -45.24 12.82 10.83
C THR A 109 -46.07 13.97 10.29
N GLU A 110 -45.93 14.26 8.99
CA GLU A 110 -46.95 15.03 8.29
C GLU A 110 -48.27 14.26 8.39
N PRO A 111 -49.40 14.95 8.64
CA PRO A 111 -50.71 14.30 8.60
C PRO A 111 -50.89 13.67 7.21
N LEU A 112 -51.37 12.42 7.19
CA LEU A 112 -51.75 11.76 5.94
C LEU A 112 -52.75 12.66 5.20
N PRO A 113 -52.56 12.91 3.89
CA PRO A 113 -53.59 13.59 3.10
C PRO A 113 -54.89 12.79 3.18
N ASP A 114 -56.02 13.50 3.26
CA ASP A 114 -57.34 12.88 3.28
C ASP A 114 -57.47 11.87 2.13
N ALA A 115 -57.92 10.66 2.47
CA ALA A 115 -58.13 9.62 1.48
C ALA A 115 -59.12 10.13 0.41
N PRO A 116 -58.77 10.06 -0.89
CA PRO A 116 -59.73 10.40 -1.94
C PRO A 116 -60.95 9.47 -1.84
N PRO A 117 -62.16 9.93 -2.21
CA PRO A 117 -63.37 9.15 -2.09
C PRO A 117 -63.21 7.80 -2.78
N THR A 118 -63.62 6.75 -2.08
CA THR A 118 -63.56 5.36 -2.54
C THR A 118 -64.29 5.23 -3.87
N LYS A 119 -63.54 5.04 -4.96
CA LYS A 119 -64.14 4.64 -6.24
C LYS A 119 -64.79 3.26 -6.08
N PRO A 120 -65.99 3.03 -6.65
CA PRO A 120 -66.62 1.71 -6.63
C PRO A 120 -65.66 0.67 -7.18
N ARG A 121 -65.57 -0.47 -6.48
CA ARG A 121 -64.76 -1.62 -6.92
C ARG A 121 -65.27 -2.09 -8.29
N PRO A 122 -64.44 -2.21 -9.33
CA PRO A 122 -64.86 -2.74 -10.62
C PRO A 122 -65.40 -4.17 -10.49
N ASN A 123 -66.52 -4.46 -11.14
CA ASN A 123 -67.17 -5.78 -11.15
C ASN A 123 -66.51 -6.82 -12.08
N GLN A 124 -65.35 -6.50 -12.66
CA GLN A 124 -64.59 -7.42 -13.50
C GLN A 124 -63.12 -7.46 -13.07
N PRO A 125 -62.50 -8.65 -13.01
CA PRO A 125 -61.05 -8.78 -12.86
C PRO A 125 -60.35 -8.03 -13.99
N ALA A 126 -59.31 -7.25 -13.66
CA ALA A 126 -58.46 -6.65 -14.67
C ALA A 126 -57.82 -7.77 -15.53
N PRO A 127 -57.70 -7.60 -16.85
CA PRO A 127 -56.96 -8.53 -17.70
C PRO A 127 -55.53 -8.71 -17.16
N ALA A 128 -55.01 -9.93 -17.22
CA ALA A 128 -53.60 -10.16 -16.88
C ALA A 128 -52.72 -9.27 -17.79
N PRO A 129 -51.75 -8.53 -17.23
CA PRO A 129 -50.83 -7.76 -18.06
C PRO A 129 -50.07 -8.71 -18.98
N ALA A 130 -49.80 -8.25 -20.21
CA ALA A 130 -49.01 -9.01 -21.18
C ALA A 130 -47.67 -9.41 -20.55
N PRO A 131 -47.13 -10.61 -20.86
CA PRO A 131 -45.81 -11.01 -20.37
C PRO A 131 -44.79 -9.96 -20.79
N ALA A 132 -44.22 -9.26 -19.82
CA ALA A 132 -43.09 -8.38 -20.09
C ALA A 132 -41.93 -9.24 -20.63
N PRO A 133 -41.15 -8.76 -21.61
CA PRO A 133 -39.94 -9.46 -22.01
C PRO A 133 -39.05 -9.63 -20.78
N SER A 134 -38.71 -10.88 -20.45
CA SER A 134 -37.71 -11.16 -19.42
C SER A 134 -36.40 -10.49 -19.84
N PRO A 135 -35.74 -9.72 -18.96
CA PRO A 135 -34.47 -9.10 -19.29
C PRO A 135 -33.44 -10.20 -19.58
N ALA A 136 -32.92 -10.23 -20.81
CA ALA A 136 -31.87 -11.15 -21.24
C ALA A 136 -30.47 -10.72 -20.76
N GLY A 137 -30.37 -10.17 -19.55
CA GLY A 137 -29.12 -9.68 -18.97
C GLY A 137 -29.06 -9.96 -17.48
N ASP A 138 -27.92 -10.47 -17.02
CA ASP A 138 -27.60 -10.78 -15.61
C ASP A 138 -27.59 -9.46 -14.80
N GLN A 139 -28.75 -9.01 -14.32
CA GLN A 139 -28.89 -7.83 -13.45
C GLN A 139 -28.66 -8.16 -11.96
N GLY A 140 -27.91 -9.22 -11.67
CA GLY A 140 -27.43 -9.53 -10.33
C GLY A 140 -25.94 -9.24 -10.22
N ILE A 141 -25.54 -8.38 -9.30
CA ILE A 141 -24.18 -8.47 -8.76
C ILE A 141 -24.09 -9.84 -8.08
N LYS A 142 -23.31 -10.77 -8.66
CA LYS A 142 -22.93 -12.01 -7.97
C LYS A 142 -21.82 -11.64 -6.98
N PRO A 143 -22.06 -11.64 -5.66
CA PRO A 143 -20.99 -11.44 -4.70
C PRO A 143 -20.06 -12.64 -4.80
N ASP A 144 -18.75 -12.42 -4.88
CA ASP A 144 -17.75 -13.47 -4.69
C ASP A 144 -17.88 -13.99 -3.25
N GLN A 145 -18.53 -15.16 -3.10
CA GLN A 145 -18.84 -15.75 -1.80
C GLN A 145 -17.62 -16.49 -1.26
N GLY A 146 -16.67 -15.75 -0.69
CA GLY A 146 -15.67 -16.33 0.20
C GLY A 146 -16.32 -16.76 1.53
N LYS A 147 -16.00 -17.97 2.00
CA LYS A 147 -16.31 -18.41 3.37
C LYS A 147 -15.16 -18.02 4.29
N ASN A 148 -15.46 -17.56 5.50
CA ASN A 148 -14.44 -17.35 6.53
C ASN A 148 -13.96 -18.68 7.14
N GLU A 149 -12.97 -18.63 8.04
CA GLU A 149 -12.41 -19.77 8.78
C GLU A 149 -13.44 -20.61 9.57
N ASN A 150 -14.66 -20.08 9.76
CA ASN A 150 -15.78 -20.75 10.43
C ASN A 150 -16.89 -21.18 9.45
N GLY A 151 -16.63 -21.16 8.13
CA GLY A 151 -17.57 -21.61 7.11
C GLY A 151 -18.75 -20.67 6.84
N GLN A 152 -18.76 -19.46 7.41
CA GLN A 152 -19.85 -18.50 7.24
C GLN A 152 -19.67 -17.69 5.93
N PRO A 153 -20.75 -17.40 5.19
CA PRO A 153 -20.70 -16.55 4.01
C PRO A 153 -20.27 -15.13 4.41
N GLN A 154 -19.14 -14.68 3.92
CA GLN A 154 -18.68 -13.31 4.13
C GLN A 154 -18.87 -12.53 2.84
N ALA A 155 -19.89 -11.66 2.81
CA ALA A 155 -19.97 -10.65 1.76
C ALA A 155 -18.74 -9.75 1.91
N ARG A 156 -17.78 -9.84 0.97
CA ARG A 156 -16.75 -8.81 0.86
C ARG A 156 -17.47 -7.56 0.34
N PRO A 157 -17.58 -6.48 1.13
CA PRO A 157 -18.06 -5.22 0.57
C PRO A 157 -17.12 -4.88 -0.57
N GLU A 158 -17.67 -4.73 -1.78
CA GLU A 158 -16.96 -4.15 -2.90
C GLU A 158 -16.67 -2.71 -2.51
N ARG A 159 -15.52 -2.50 -1.87
CA ARG A 159 -15.04 -1.16 -1.53
C ARG A 159 -14.77 -0.49 -2.86
N ALA A 160 -15.34 0.70 -3.04
CA ALA A 160 -14.97 1.57 -4.14
C ALA A 160 -13.45 1.57 -4.27
N VAL A 161 -12.97 1.12 -5.42
CA VAL A 161 -11.57 1.31 -5.81
C VAL A 161 -11.36 2.82 -5.68
N PRO A 162 -10.52 3.33 -4.75
CA PRO A 162 -10.16 4.73 -4.87
C PRO A 162 -9.56 4.84 -6.26
N GLY A 163 -9.98 5.89 -6.96
CA GLY A 163 -9.77 6.08 -8.38
C GLY A 163 -8.32 5.89 -8.83
N GLU A 164 -8.10 6.15 -10.11
CA GLU A 164 -6.78 6.23 -10.73
C GLU A 164 -5.68 6.64 -9.74
N ILE A 165 -4.56 5.92 -9.77
CA ILE A 165 -3.35 6.30 -9.03
C ILE A 165 -3.01 7.73 -9.46
N THR A 166 -2.96 8.65 -8.51
CA THR A 166 -2.63 10.06 -8.81
C THR A 166 -1.17 10.37 -8.50
N VAL A 167 -0.62 11.36 -9.19
CA VAL A 167 0.72 11.89 -8.89
C VAL A 167 0.82 12.37 -7.45
N ALA A 168 -0.25 12.97 -6.89
CA ALA A 168 -0.28 13.38 -5.49
C ALA A 168 -0.08 12.21 -4.51
N GLN A 169 -0.70 11.06 -4.78
CA GLN A 169 -0.50 9.85 -3.96
C GLN A 169 0.92 9.32 -4.11
N LEU A 170 1.41 9.20 -5.35
CA LEU A 170 2.78 8.78 -5.60
C LEU A 170 3.81 9.73 -4.97
N ARG A 171 3.53 11.04 -4.92
CA ARG A 171 4.40 12.05 -4.32
C ARG A 171 4.53 11.87 -2.81
N LYS A 172 3.47 11.45 -2.12
CA LYS A 172 3.55 11.11 -0.68
C LYS A 172 4.49 9.92 -0.43
N ILE A 173 4.53 8.98 -1.38
CA ILE A 173 5.41 7.80 -1.30
C ILE A 173 6.83 8.15 -1.77
N PHE A 174 6.98 9.00 -2.79
CA PHE A 174 8.24 9.36 -3.44
C PHE A 174 8.42 10.90 -3.48
N PRO A 175 8.79 11.51 -2.33
CA PRO A 175 8.71 12.97 -2.12
C PRO A 175 9.78 13.81 -2.85
N LYS A 176 10.59 13.19 -3.70
CA LYS A 176 11.81 13.79 -4.25
C LYS A 176 11.51 14.18 -5.76
N ASN A 177 11.63 15.44 -6.27
CA ASN A 177 11.94 15.91 -7.72
C ASN A 177 13.39 16.38 -8.20
N LYS A 178 13.93 15.95 -9.36
CA LYS A 178 15.33 16.07 -9.94
C LYS A 178 16.49 16.72 -9.12
N GLY A 179 17.66 16.05 -9.03
CA GLY A 179 18.83 16.46 -8.21
C GLY A 179 19.06 15.59 -6.97
N GLY A 180 18.70 14.30 -7.07
CA GLY A 180 18.45 13.42 -5.93
C GLY A 180 16.98 13.06 -5.78
N LYS A 181 16.23 13.04 -6.90
CA LYS A 181 14.78 13.13 -6.85
C LYS A 181 14.01 12.83 -8.22
N PRO A 182 12.84 12.12 -8.31
CA PRO A 182 12.01 11.88 -9.54
C PRO A 182 10.95 12.96 -9.87
N ALA A 183 11.02 13.54 -11.08
CA ALA A 183 10.13 14.62 -11.53
C ALA A 183 8.63 14.25 -11.56
N ASP A 184 7.74 15.24 -11.45
CA ASP A 184 6.27 15.05 -11.60
C ASP A 184 5.92 14.32 -12.89
N ALA A 185 6.59 14.63 -14.00
CA ALA A 185 6.42 13.93 -15.27
C ALA A 185 6.76 12.43 -15.20
N HIS A 186 7.73 12.03 -14.37
CA HIS A 186 8.07 10.62 -14.17
C HIS A 186 7.01 9.90 -13.34
N LEU A 187 6.51 10.54 -12.27
CA LEU A 187 5.40 10.01 -11.50
C LEU A 187 4.12 9.94 -12.33
N GLN A 188 3.89 10.92 -13.20
CA GLN A 188 2.77 10.94 -14.13
C GLN A 188 2.86 9.77 -15.10
N ALA A 189 4.02 9.55 -15.74
CA ALA A 189 4.21 8.40 -16.63
C ALA A 189 3.98 7.04 -15.93
N ILE A 190 4.34 6.93 -14.65
CA ILE A 190 4.05 5.73 -13.84
C ILE A 190 2.56 5.60 -13.55
N ALA A 191 1.92 6.70 -13.13
CA ALA A 191 0.48 6.73 -12.89
C ALA A 191 -0.28 6.35 -14.16
N ASP A 192 0.00 7.01 -15.29
CA ASP A 192 -0.61 6.77 -16.59
C ASP A 192 -0.45 5.31 -17.01
N GLU A 193 0.76 4.77 -16.94
CA GLU A 193 1.04 3.38 -17.31
C GLU A 193 0.25 2.40 -16.44
N LEU A 194 0.23 2.59 -15.11
CA LEU A 194 -0.47 1.66 -14.21
C LEU A 194 -1.99 1.79 -14.29
N ASN A 195 -2.49 3.02 -14.54
CA ASN A 195 -3.92 3.28 -14.67
C ASN A 195 -4.53 2.71 -15.95
N THR A 196 -3.72 2.28 -16.93
CA THR A 196 -4.22 1.59 -18.12
C THR A 196 -5.06 0.35 -17.78
N ASP A 197 -4.66 -0.45 -16.79
CA ASP A 197 -5.41 -1.65 -16.38
C ASP A 197 -5.02 -2.14 -14.97
N LEU A 198 -5.45 -1.39 -13.94
CA LEU A 198 -5.18 -1.75 -12.54
C LEU A 198 -5.70 -3.14 -12.16
N ALA A 199 -6.79 -3.60 -12.78
CA ALA A 199 -7.39 -4.90 -12.52
C ALA A 199 -6.51 -6.04 -13.07
N ARG A 200 -6.04 -5.92 -14.31
CA ARG A 200 -5.08 -6.86 -14.92
C ARG A 200 -3.78 -6.92 -14.14
N TYR A 201 -3.29 -5.77 -13.67
CA TYR A 201 -2.05 -5.69 -12.89
C TYR A 201 -2.20 -6.14 -11.44
N LYS A 202 -3.41 -6.49 -10.99
CA LYS A 202 -3.71 -6.82 -9.58
C LYS A 202 -3.28 -5.71 -8.63
N LEU A 203 -3.60 -4.46 -9.01
CA LEU A 203 -3.38 -3.21 -8.26
C LEU A 203 -4.72 -2.46 -8.04
N ASP A 204 -5.81 -3.20 -8.11
CA ASP A 204 -7.21 -2.78 -7.99
C ASP A 204 -7.63 -2.43 -6.55
N THR A 205 -6.83 -2.77 -5.53
CA THR A 205 -7.13 -2.42 -4.13
C THR A 205 -6.03 -1.55 -3.51
N PRO A 206 -6.37 -0.64 -2.58
CA PRO A 206 -5.37 0.16 -1.85
C PRO A 206 -4.32 -0.68 -1.15
N ILE A 207 -4.72 -1.84 -0.62
CA ILE A 207 -3.82 -2.79 0.05
C ILE A 207 -2.81 -3.35 -0.96
N ARG A 208 -3.26 -3.81 -2.13
CA ARG A 208 -2.37 -4.31 -3.18
C ARG A 208 -1.42 -3.22 -3.68
N ARG A 209 -1.92 -2.01 -3.95
CA ARG A 209 -1.08 -0.85 -4.32
C ARG A 209 -0.05 -0.54 -3.23
N ALA A 210 -0.45 -0.58 -1.96
CA ALA A 210 0.41 -0.30 -0.84
C ALA A 210 1.56 -1.31 -0.72
N HIS A 211 1.25 -2.61 -0.79
CA HIS A 211 2.26 -3.65 -0.80
C HIS A 211 3.18 -3.52 -2.02
N PHE A 212 2.63 -3.35 -3.21
CA PHE A 212 3.40 -3.17 -4.44
C PHE A 212 4.39 -2.00 -4.34
N PHE A 213 3.92 -0.79 -4.03
CA PHE A 213 4.78 0.39 -3.94
C PHE A 213 5.71 0.37 -2.73
N GLY A 214 5.33 -0.29 -1.64
CA GLY A 214 6.20 -0.51 -0.49
C GLY A 214 7.44 -1.33 -0.87
N GLN A 215 7.23 -2.40 -1.63
CA GLN A 215 8.33 -3.24 -2.14
C GLN A 215 9.15 -2.48 -3.19
N VAL A 216 8.50 -1.86 -4.19
CA VAL A 216 9.18 -1.06 -5.22
C VAL A 216 10.04 0.05 -4.62
N LYS A 217 9.57 0.70 -3.56
CA LYS A 217 10.35 1.75 -2.88
C LYS A 217 11.62 1.22 -2.24
N GLN A 218 11.62 0.00 -1.71
CA GLN A 218 12.82 -0.63 -1.19
C GLN A 218 13.78 -1.03 -2.32
N GLU A 219 13.27 -1.57 -3.43
CA GLU A 219 14.08 -2.04 -4.57
C GLU A 219 14.68 -0.89 -5.40
N ALA A 220 13.84 0.03 -5.86
CA ALA A 220 14.21 1.13 -6.75
C ALA A 220 14.69 2.38 -5.98
N GLY A 221 14.59 2.34 -4.66
CA GLY A 221 14.89 3.45 -3.77
C GLY A 221 13.90 4.61 -3.91
N PRO A 222 14.20 5.77 -3.28
CA PRO A 222 13.31 6.93 -3.27
C PRO A 222 13.17 7.60 -4.65
N LEU A 223 13.94 7.15 -5.64
CA LEU A 223 13.97 7.75 -6.96
C LEU A 223 13.07 7.08 -7.98
N LEU A 224 12.52 5.90 -7.69
CA LEU A 224 11.84 5.08 -8.70
C LEU A 224 12.66 4.98 -9.99
N SER A 225 13.96 4.79 -9.85
CA SER A 225 14.87 4.75 -10.99
C SER A 225 14.85 3.35 -11.59
N GLY A 226 14.65 3.25 -12.90
CA GLY A 226 14.89 2.03 -13.66
C GLY A 226 16.36 1.83 -14.04
N ALA A 227 17.24 2.77 -13.68
CA ALA A 227 18.64 2.77 -14.11
C ALA A 227 19.35 1.46 -13.80
N PRO A 228 20.29 1.04 -14.67
CA PRO A 228 21.08 -0.14 -14.40
C PRO A 228 21.91 0.05 -13.13
N GLU A 229 22.14 -1.04 -12.41
CA GLU A 229 23.11 -1.03 -11.33
C GLU A 229 24.51 -0.68 -11.85
N SER A 230 25.31 -0.04 -10.98
CA SER A 230 26.72 0.27 -11.23
C SER A 230 27.60 -0.70 -10.48
N PHE A 231 28.74 -1.04 -11.10
CA PHE A 231 29.79 -1.88 -10.51
C PHE A 231 31.01 -1.06 -10.08
N ASN A 232 30.85 0.25 -9.89
CA ASN A 232 31.89 1.13 -9.38
C ASN A 232 32.13 0.92 -7.86
N TYR A 233 32.63 -0.25 -7.49
CA TYR A 233 32.88 -0.64 -6.10
C TYR A 233 34.36 -0.57 -5.76
N LYS A 234 34.64 -0.26 -4.48
CA LYS A 234 35.98 -0.44 -3.91
C LYS A 234 36.26 -1.92 -3.68
N ALA A 235 37.54 -2.30 -3.65
CA ALA A 235 37.96 -3.68 -3.35
C ALA A 235 37.33 -4.23 -2.06
N SER A 236 37.34 -3.44 -0.98
CA SER A 236 36.69 -3.79 0.29
C SER A 236 35.19 -4.08 0.16
N VAL A 237 34.48 -3.30 -0.65
CA VAL A 237 33.04 -3.47 -0.86
C VAL A 237 32.74 -4.70 -1.71
N LEU A 238 33.58 -5.01 -2.71
CA LEU A 238 33.45 -6.25 -3.49
C LEU A 238 33.53 -7.49 -2.59
N LEU A 239 34.51 -7.53 -1.68
CA LEU A 239 34.67 -8.60 -0.70
C LEU A 239 33.45 -8.74 0.23
N ALA A 240 32.88 -7.63 0.67
CA ALA A 240 31.71 -7.67 1.55
C ALA A 240 30.45 -8.15 0.81
N LYS A 241 30.23 -7.66 -0.42
CA LYS A 241 28.95 -7.77 -1.14
C LYS A 241 28.81 -9.05 -1.96
N PHE A 242 29.86 -9.54 -2.60
CA PHE A 242 29.74 -10.59 -3.62
C PHE A 242 30.45 -11.88 -3.23
N GLY A 243 29.71 -13.00 -3.27
CA GLY A 243 30.25 -14.32 -2.94
C GLY A 243 31.43 -14.76 -3.81
N TYR A 244 31.49 -14.32 -5.08
CA TYR A 244 32.65 -14.54 -5.95
C TYR A 244 33.92 -13.95 -5.33
N TYR A 245 33.91 -12.66 -4.99
CA TYR A 245 35.10 -11.99 -4.45
C TYR A 245 35.46 -12.45 -3.03
N LYS A 246 34.49 -12.94 -2.24
CA LYS A 246 34.77 -13.64 -0.96
C LYS A 246 35.60 -14.92 -1.14
N ARG A 247 35.62 -15.50 -2.34
CA ARG A 247 36.44 -16.68 -2.67
C ARG A 247 37.68 -16.32 -3.50
N HIS A 248 37.73 -15.10 -4.04
CA HIS A 248 38.77 -14.63 -4.95
C HIS A 248 39.29 -13.25 -4.48
N HIS A 249 39.94 -13.23 -3.32
CA HIS A 249 40.30 -11.98 -2.64
C HIS A 249 41.27 -11.11 -3.44
N ASP A 250 42.23 -11.71 -4.14
CA ASP A 250 43.22 -10.97 -4.92
C ASP A 250 42.62 -10.33 -6.17
N GLU A 251 41.58 -10.94 -6.74
CA GLU A 251 40.83 -10.33 -7.84
C GLU A 251 40.07 -9.09 -7.37
N ALA A 252 39.60 -9.03 -6.12
CA ALA A 252 38.91 -7.84 -5.60
C ALA A 252 39.85 -6.62 -5.56
N LYS A 253 41.13 -6.82 -5.25
CA LYS A 253 42.16 -5.76 -5.27
C LYS A 253 42.48 -5.29 -6.69
N THR A 254 42.41 -6.21 -7.65
CA THR A 254 42.73 -5.95 -9.06
C THR A 254 41.59 -5.24 -9.77
N ASP A 255 40.37 -5.72 -9.60
CA ASP A 255 39.19 -5.23 -10.33
C ASP A 255 38.55 -4.03 -9.63
N GLY A 256 38.60 -4.00 -8.30
CA GLY A 256 37.97 -2.96 -7.50
C GLY A 256 38.69 -1.63 -7.59
N ARG A 257 37.93 -0.55 -7.40
CA ARG A 257 38.52 0.79 -7.26
C ARG A 257 39.46 0.81 -6.06
N THR A 258 40.64 1.41 -6.24
CA THR A 258 41.64 1.59 -5.19
C THR A 258 41.05 2.31 -3.98
N GLU A 259 41.44 1.87 -2.79
CA GLU A 259 41.04 2.53 -1.55
C GLU A 259 41.48 4.00 -1.57
N ASN A 260 40.56 4.91 -1.23
CA ASN A 260 40.70 6.37 -1.26
C ASN A 260 40.82 7.04 -2.65
N SER A 261 40.75 6.29 -3.75
CA SER A 261 40.69 6.90 -5.08
C SER A 261 39.32 7.51 -5.38
N LYS A 262 39.30 8.73 -5.89
CA LYS A 262 38.11 9.37 -6.47
C LYS A 262 37.87 8.99 -7.94
N VAL A 263 38.84 8.32 -8.58
CA VAL A 263 38.73 7.89 -9.97
C VAL A 263 37.64 6.82 -10.08
N VAL A 264 36.65 7.08 -10.93
CA VAL A 264 35.54 6.16 -11.20
C VAL A 264 36.04 5.07 -12.16
N LEU A 265 35.66 3.81 -11.91
CA LEU A 265 35.97 2.71 -12.82
C LEU A 265 35.35 2.96 -14.19
N THR A 266 36.12 2.70 -15.26
CA THR A 266 35.60 2.75 -16.62
C THR A 266 34.47 1.72 -16.82
N THR A 267 33.67 1.90 -17.87
CA THR A 267 32.62 0.94 -18.21
C THR A 267 33.17 -0.47 -18.42
N GLU A 268 34.36 -0.61 -19.03
CA GLU A 268 34.98 -1.92 -19.25
C GLU A 268 35.46 -2.57 -17.94
N GLN A 269 36.01 -1.80 -17.01
CA GLN A 269 36.37 -2.33 -15.68
C GLN A 269 35.12 -2.80 -14.92
N GLN A 270 34.04 -2.02 -14.98
CA GLN A 270 32.75 -2.41 -14.39
C GLN A 270 32.15 -3.66 -15.07
N ARG A 271 32.33 -3.81 -16.39
CA ARG A 271 31.93 -4.98 -17.16
C ARG A 271 32.64 -6.25 -16.68
N VAL A 272 33.95 -6.17 -16.42
CA VAL A 272 34.73 -7.30 -15.87
C VAL A 272 34.15 -7.74 -14.52
N ILE A 273 33.88 -6.81 -13.61
CA ILE A 273 33.29 -7.11 -12.30
C ILE A 273 31.93 -7.80 -12.47
N ALA A 274 31.04 -7.23 -13.29
CA ALA A 274 29.70 -7.79 -13.50
C ALA A 274 29.75 -9.20 -14.11
N ASN A 275 30.63 -9.44 -15.08
CA ASN A 275 30.82 -10.75 -15.71
C ASN A 275 31.37 -11.79 -14.73
N LYS A 276 32.24 -11.40 -13.79
CA LYS A 276 32.73 -12.30 -12.74
C LYS A 276 31.66 -12.64 -11.72
N VAL A 277 30.88 -11.64 -11.29
CA VAL A 277 29.86 -11.78 -10.24
C VAL A 277 28.61 -12.51 -10.75
N TYR A 278 28.12 -12.17 -11.94
CA TYR A 278 26.89 -12.72 -12.50
C TYR A 278 27.11 -13.71 -13.63
N GLY A 279 28.31 -13.83 -14.16
CA GLY A 279 28.60 -14.87 -15.13
C GLY A 279 28.53 -16.27 -14.50
N PRO A 280 28.63 -17.32 -15.33
CA PRO A 280 28.42 -18.71 -14.90
C PRO A 280 29.34 -19.20 -13.78
N LYS A 281 30.47 -18.54 -13.54
CA LYS A 281 31.38 -18.85 -12.43
C LYS A 281 30.96 -18.19 -11.10
N GLY A 282 30.30 -17.04 -11.18
CA GLY A 282 29.89 -16.25 -10.02
C GLY A 282 28.50 -16.61 -9.50
N ASN A 283 27.56 -16.85 -10.42
CA ASN A 283 26.18 -17.20 -10.08
C ASN A 283 25.53 -18.03 -11.20
N THR A 284 25.31 -19.32 -10.94
CA THR A 284 24.70 -20.25 -11.89
C THR A 284 23.18 -20.09 -11.99
N ASP A 285 22.53 -19.52 -10.98
CA ASP A 285 21.06 -19.47 -10.87
C ASP A 285 20.44 -18.37 -11.75
N LEU A 286 21.28 -17.56 -12.40
CA LEU A 286 20.88 -16.46 -13.28
C LEU A 286 20.69 -16.86 -14.75
N GLY A 287 21.06 -18.10 -15.10
CA GLY A 287 20.95 -18.63 -16.47
C GLY A 287 21.80 -17.91 -17.51
N ASN A 288 22.80 -17.14 -17.07
CA ASN A 288 23.74 -16.49 -17.97
C ASN A 288 24.57 -17.54 -18.73
N ASP A 289 24.67 -17.37 -20.05
CA ASP A 289 25.22 -18.36 -20.96
C ASP A 289 26.77 -18.38 -20.89
N LYS A 290 27.33 -19.58 -20.73
CA LYS A 290 28.79 -19.80 -20.71
C LYS A 290 29.47 -19.43 -22.01
N THR A 291 28.75 -19.48 -23.13
CA THR A 291 29.25 -19.11 -24.46
C THR A 291 29.20 -17.62 -24.71
N GLN A 292 28.49 -16.86 -23.88
CA GLN A 292 28.31 -15.41 -24.01
C GLN A 292 29.08 -14.69 -22.89
N PRO A 293 30.33 -14.24 -23.14
CA PRO A 293 31.23 -13.78 -22.09
C PRO A 293 30.77 -12.50 -21.38
N ASN A 294 29.79 -11.78 -21.95
CA ASN A 294 29.29 -10.50 -21.45
C ASN A 294 27.91 -10.57 -20.82
N ASP A 295 27.34 -11.76 -20.63
CA ASP A 295 26.00 -11.91 -20.07
C ASP A 295 25.85 -11.30 -18.67
N GLY A 296 26.88 -11.43 -17.82
CA GLY A 296 26.83 -10.84 -16.48
C GLY A 296 26.66 -9.32 -16.51
N TRP A 297 27.31 -8.64 -17.46
CA TRP A 297 27.12 -7.21 -17.69
C TRP A 297 25.82 -6.90 -18.45
N ASN A 298 25.54 -7.63 -19.53
CA ASN A 298 24.40 -7.36 -20.40
C ASN A 298 23.08 -7.54 -19.66
N PHE A 299 22.99 -8.52 -18.75
CA PHE A 299 21.82 -8.81 -17.93
C PHE A 299 21.99 -8.43 -16.46
N ARG A 300 22.80 -7.41 -16.16
CA ARG A 300 22.82 -6.81 -14.81
C ARG A 300 21.46 -6.22 -14.40
N GLY A 301 21.28 -5.98 -13.11
CA GLY A 301 20.07 -5.43 -12.51
C GLY A 301 19.60 -4.14 -13.16
N ARG A 302 18.36 -4.14 -13.66
CA ARG A 302 17.66 -2.99 -14.25
C ARG A 302 16.19 -2.95 -13.85
N GLY A 303 15.55 -1.81 -14.10
CA GLY A 303 14.14 -1.62 -13.83
C GLY A 303 13.83 -1.51 -12.34
N MET A 304 12.56 -1.28 -12.03
CA MET A 304 12.13 -1.01 -10.66
C MET A 304 12.08 -2.26 -9.76
N LYS A 305 12.21 -3.46 -10.35
CA LYS A 305 12.33 -4.74 -9.62
C LYS A 305 13.78 -5.26 -9.52
N GLN A 306 14.74 -4.59 -10.16
CA GLN A 306 16.12 -5.07 -10.32
C GLN A 306 16.15 -6.45 -11.00
N THR A 307 15.65 -6.54 -12.23
CA THR A 307 15.71 -7.77 -13.05
C THR A 307 17.17 -8.05 -13.42
N THR A 308 17.68 -9.21 -13.01
CA THR A 308 19.09 -9.62 -13.19
C THR A 308 19.17 -11.05 -13.72
N GLY A 309 20.05 -11.31 -14.70
CA GLY A 309 20.29 -12.62 -15.29
C GLY A 309 19.44 -12.91 -16.53
N ARG A 310 20.02 -13.57 -17.53
CA ARG A 310 19.39 -13.90 -18.82
C ARG A 310 18.05 -14.61 -18.64
N ASP A 311 17.95 -15.58 -17.74
CA ASP A 311 16.70 -16.30 -17.48
C ASP A 311 15.57 -15.38 -17.03
N ASN A 312 15.90 -14.38 -16.21
CA ASN A 312 14.90 -13.43 -15.72
C ASN A 312 14.50 -12.41 -16.79
N TYR A 313 15.42 -12.02 -17.67
CA TYR A 313 15.08 -11.20 -18.85
C TYR A 313 14.20 -11.97 -19.84
N GLN A 314 14.47 -13.26 -20.04
CA GLN A 314 13.65 -14.14 -20.88
C GLN A 314 12.23 -14.30 -20.31
N LYS A 315 12.12 -14.58 -19.01
CA LYS A 315 10.82 -14.62 -18.31
C LYS A 315 10.11 -13.27 -18.36
N PHE A 316 10.84 -12.17 -18.22
CA PHE A 316 10.26 -10.83 -18.34
C PHE A 316 9.68 -10.60 -19.75
N LYS A 317 10.41 -10.97 -20.81
CA LYS A 317 9.93 -10.91 -22.20
C LYS A 317 8.61 -11.66 -22.39
N GLU A 318 8.56 -12.92 -21.95
CA GLU A 318 7.38 -13.78 -22.08
C GLU A 318 6.18 -13.19 -21.34
N LYS A 319 6.35 -12.82 -20.07
CA LYS A 319 5.25 -12.30 -19.24
C LYS A 319 4.84 -10.88 -19.60
N HIS A 320 5.76 -10.06 -20.11
CA HIS A 320 5.44 -8.77 -20.69
C HIS A 320 4.52 -8.93 -21.90
N LYS A 321 4.83 -9.86 -22.81
CA LYS A 321 3.99 -10.16 -23.97
C LYS A 321 2.61 -10.66 -23.56
N GLU A 322 2.50 -11.49 -22.52
CA GLU A 322 1.20 -11.94 -21.99
C GLU A 322 0.34 -10.78 -21.46
N LEU A 323 0.93 -9.82 -20.73
CA LEU A 323 0.19 -8.74 -20.10
C LEU A 323 -0.17 -7.60 -21.06
N TRP A 324 0.74 -7.24 -21.99
CA TRP A 324 0.58 -6.10 -22.90
C TRP A 324 0.37 -6.48 -24.36
N GLY A 325 0.56 -7.73 -24.76
CA GLY A 325 0.50 -8.15 -26.17
C GLY A 325 1.68 -7.67 -27.03
N GLU A 326 2.65 -6.96 -26.43
CA GLU A 326 3.80 -6.38 -27.10
C GLU A 326 4.99 -7.35 -27.09
N ASP A 327 5.52 -7.66 -28.29
CA ASP A 327 6.70 -8.51 -28.46
C ASP A 327 7.98 -7.66 -28.55
N VAL A 328 8.57 -7.38 -27.39
CA VAL A 328 9.79 -6.58 -27.27
C VAL A 328 10.95 -7.51 -26.93
N ASP A 329 12.03 -7.45 -27.73
CA ASP A 329 13.18 -8.32 -27.51
C ASP A 329 14.15 -7.78 -26.44
N PHE A 330 13.85 -8.06 -25.18
CA PHE A 330 14.70 -7.68 -24.04
C PHE A 330 16.00 -8.50 -23.94
N ILE A 331 16.17 -9.55 -24.75
CA ILE A 331 17.42 -10.31 -24.82
C ILE A 331 18.43 -9.59 -25.72
N ALA A 332 17.96 -9.15 -26.89
CA ALA A 332 18.77 -8.33 -27.80
C ALA A 332 18.96 -6.89 -27.29
N HIS A 333 17.97 -6.33 -26.60
CA HIS A 333 17.95 -4.96 -26.10
C HIS A 333 17.66 -4.88 -24.60
N PRO A 334 18.56 -5.38 -23.73
CA PRO A 334 18.33 -5.43 -22.28
C PRO A 334 18.29 -4.04 -21.62
N ASP A 335 18.86 -3.02 -22.26
CA ASP A 335 18.80 -1.62 -21.85
C ASP A 335 17.37 -1.07 -21.78
N LYS A 336 16.46 -1.55 -22.62
CA LYS A 336 15.05 -1.14 -22.60
C LYS A 336 14.38 -1.33 -21.23
N VAL A 337 14.80 -2.32 -20.45
CA VAL A 337 14.25 -2.56 -19.08
C VAL A 337 14.48 -1.37 -18.14
N SER A 338 15.44 -0.49 -18.45
CA SER A 338 15.67 0.74 -17.70
C SER A 338 14.80 1.92 -18.11
N GLU A 339 14.08 1.81 -19.22
CA GLU A 339 13.29 2.89 -19.83
C GLU A 339 11.80 2.75 -19.48
N MET A 340 11.07 3.87 -19.44
CA MET A 340 9.61 3.82 -19.34
C MET A 340 9.01 3.39 -20.70
N PRO A 341 7.95 2.58 -20.72
CA PRO A 341 7.22 2.05 -19.56
C PRO A 341 7.83 0.77 -18.95
N TYR A 342 8.79 0.13 -19.62
CA TYR A 342 9.31 -1.20 -19.25
C TYR A 342 9.91 -1.27 -17.84
N ALA A 343 10.45 -0.17 -17.32
CA ALA A 343 10.99 -0.06 -15.97
C ALA A 343 9.93 -0.36 -14.91
N ILE A 344 8.73 0.24 -14.99
CA ILE A 344 7.62 -0.06 -14.07
C ILE A 344 6.95 -1.39 -14.43
N ARG A 345 6.83 -1.71 -15.73
CA ARG A 345 6.29 -3.00 -16.17
C ARG A 345 7.11 -4.18 -15.63
N SER A 346 8.43 -4.02 -15.43
CA SER A 346 9.28 -5.04 -14.79
C SER A 346 8.81 -5.40 -13.38
N ALA A 347 8.36 -4.40 -12.60
CA ALA A 347 7.81 -4.60 -11.28
C ALA A 347 6.41 -5.23 -11.33
N VAL A 348 5.56 -4.78 -12.25
CA VAL A 348 4.21 -5.35 -12.46
C VAL A 348 4.29 -6.81 -12.90
N VAL A 349 5.17 -7.15 -13.85
CA VAL A 349 5.39 -8.54 -14.29
C VAL A 349 5.76 -9.41 -13.10
N PHE A 350 6.75 -9.00 -12.30
CA PHE A 350 7.14 -9.76 -11.12
C PHE A 350 5.99 -9.92 -10.13
N TRP A 351 5.28 -8.84 -9.83
CA TRP A 351 4.13 -8.83 -8.92
C TRP A 351 3.03 -9.81 -9.32
N VAL A 352 2.67 -9.82 -10.60
CA VAL A 352 1.62 -10.70 -11.13
C VAL A 352 2.12 -12.14 -11.25
N TYR A 353 3.29 -12.35 -11.87
CA TYR A 353 3.87 -13.67 -12.13
C TYR A 353 4.22 -14.44 -10.84
N LYS A 354 4.69 -13.74 -9.81
CA LYS A 354 4.99 -14.33 -8.51
C LYS A 354 3.79 -14.35 -7.56
N HIS A 355 2.61 -13.95 -8.03
CA HIS A 355 1.37 -13.91 -7.26
C HIS A 355 1.48 -13.16 -5.92
N CYS A 356 2.31 -12.11 -5.87
CA CYS A 356 2.55 -11.33 -4.65
C CYS A 356 1.26 -10.75 -4.06
N TRP A 357 0.28 -10.44 -4.92
CA TRP A 357 -1.04 -9.95 -4.53
C TRP A 357 -1.82 -10.91 -3.62
N GLN A 358 -1.61 -12.23 -3.72
CA GLN A 358 -2.28 -13.20 -2.85
C GLN A 358 -1.85 -13.06 -1.39
N ALA A 359 -0.54 -12.86 -1.16
CA ALA A 359 -0.03 -12.59 0.18
C ALA A 359 -0.46 -11.20 0.68
N ALA A 360 -0.54 -10.21 -0.21
CA ALA A 360 -1.02 -8.87 0.13
C ALA A 360 -2.49 -8.84 0.57
N ASP A 361 -3.33 -9.73 0.04
CA ASP A 361 -4.75 -9.82 0.40
C ASP A 361 -4.99 -10.23 1.86
N ALA A 362 -3.97 -10.73 2.58
CA ALA A 362 -4.02 -10.95 4.03
C ALA A 362 -4.05 -9.65 4.86
N GLY A 363 -3.94 -8.48 4.20
CA GLY A 363 -4.20 -7.17 4.81
C GLY A 363 -2.95 -6.32 5.03
N MET A 364 -3.13 -5.21 5.73
CA MET A 364 -2.06 -4.23 6.00
C MET A 364 -1.43 -4.44 7.39
N ASN A 365 -0.81 -5.60 7.59
CA ASN A 365 -0.11 -5.98 8.83
C ASN A 365 1.29 -6.53 8.52
N ASP A 366 2.17 -6.59 9.54
CA ASP A 366 3.58 -6.97 9.35
C ASP A 366 3.73 -8.39 8.77
N ALA A 367 2.87 -9.34 9.18
CA ALA A 367 2.91 -10.71 8.67
C ALA A 367 2.62 -10.78 7.16
N ALA A 368 1.62 -10.04 6.68
CA ALA A 368 1.32 -9.95 5.25
C ALA A 368 2.47 -9.27 4.47
N ILE A 369 3.06 -8.21 5.03
CA ILE A 369 4.18 -7.50 4.39
C ILE A 369 5.41 -8.41 4.30
N ASP A 370 5.69 -9.16 5.36
CA ASP A 370 6.80 -10.11 5.41
C ASP A 370 6.55 -11.28 4.45
N ALA A 371 5.31 -11.75 4.29
CA ALA A 371 4.95 -12.76 3.30
C ALA A 371 5.22 -12.28 1.87
N VAL A 372 4.86 -11.03 1.53
CA VAL A 372 5.23 -10.42 0.24
C VAL A 372 6.74 -10.26 0.13
N THR A 373 7.42 -9.84 1.20
CA THR A 373 8.88 -9.68 1.25
C THR A 373 9.59 -11.01 1.04
N HIS A 374 9.06 -12.11 1.55
CA HIS A 374 9.60 -13.45 1.33
C HIS A 374 9.59 -13.83 -0.15
N ILE A 375 8.53 -13.49 -0.88
CA ILE A 375 8.41 -13.72 -2.32
C ILE A 375 9.39 -12.83 -3.09
N VAL A 376 9.53 -11.56 -2.68
CA VAL A 376 10.39 -10.56 -3.35
C VAL A 376 11.88 -10.84 -3.11
N ASN A 377 12.25 -11.12 -1.87
CA ASN A 377 13.61 -11.37 -1.41
C ASN A 377 13.62 -12.15 -0.08
N SER A 378 13.51 -13.49 -0.16
CA SER A 378 13.53 -14.37 1.02
C SER A 378 14.83 -14.29 1.82
N GLY A 379 15.96 -13.94 1.17
CA GLY A 379 17.26 -13.80 1.81
C GLY A 379 17.32 -12.64 2.81
N GLU A 380 16.69 -11.50 2.49
CA GLU A 380 16.57 -10.37 3.42
C GLU A 380 15.79 -10.75 4.68
N LEU A 381 14.68 -11.48 4.51
CA LEU A 381 13.85 -11.91 5.63
C LEU A 381 14.57 -12.96 6.48
N ALA A 382 15.25 -13.92 5.87
CA ALA A 382 16.03 -14.93 6.58
C ALA A 382 17.18 -14.29 7.38
N ALA A 383 17.88 -13.32 6.80
CA ALA A 383 18.95 -12.59 7.48
C ALA A 383 18.42 -11.80 8.70
N TYR A 384 17.30 -11.09 8.53
CA TYR A 384 16.67 -10.36 9.63
C TYR A 384 16.20 -11.29 10.75
N ASN A 385 15.57 -12.42 10.42
CA ASN A 385 15.11 -13.38 11.43
C ASN A 385 16.26 -14.01 12.21
N LYS A 386 17.43 -14.19 11.58
CA LYS A 386 18.62 -14.71 12.25
C LYS A 386 19.31 -13.66 13.13
N HIS A 387 19.36 -12.41 12.67
CA HIS A 387 20.02 -11.31 13.37
C HIS A 387 19.18 -10.02 13.26
N PRO A 388 18.16 -9.84 14.13
CA PRO A 388 17.29 -8.68 14.08
C PRO A 388 18.07 -7.40 14.37
N THR A 389 18.01 -6.44 13.46
CA THR A 389 18.59 -5.09 13.61
C THR A 389 17.50 -4.03 13.57
N THR A 390 17.77 -2.88 14.19
CA THR A 390 16.85 -1.73 14.16
C THR A 390 16.81 -1.03 12.80
N ASP A 391 17.86 -1.20 11.99
CA ASP A 391 17.92 -0.77 10.60
C ASP A 391 18.04 -2.02 9.71
N SER A 392 16.95 -2.37 9.03
CA SER A 392 16.90 -3.53 8.14
C SER A 392 15.97 -3.28 6.93
N PRO A 393 16.25 -3.89 5.77
CA PRO A 393 15.35 -3.85 4.61
C PRO A 393 13.93 -4.31 4.92
N VAL A 394 13.75 -5.31 5.80
CA VAL A 394 12.44 -5.83 6.21
C VAL A 394 11.63 -4.76 6.94
N LEU A 395 12.23 -4.08 7.91
CA LEU A 395 11.57 -2.98 8.64
C LEU A 395 11.25 -1.80 7.71
N ASN A 396 12.14 -1.51 6.75
CA ASN A 396 11.89 -0.49 5.73
C ASN A 396 10.70 -0.85 4.83
N ARG A 397 10.58 -2.11 4.36
CA ARG A 397 9.42 -2.58 3.58
C ARG A 397 8.12 -2.46 4.36
N ARG A 398 8.11 -2.84 5.65
CA ARG A 398 6.95 -2.64 6.54
C ARG A 398 6.54 -1.18 6.64
N LYS A 399 7.51 -0.29 6.88
CA LYS A 399 7.29 1.15 6.93
C LYS A 399 6.76 1.71 5.61
N PHE A 400 7.36 1.32 4.49
CA PHE A 400 7.01 1.83 3.16
C PHE A 400 5.64 1.34 2.69
N ALA A 401 5.27 0.09 2.97
CA ALA A 401 3.94 -0.42 2.66
C ALA A 401 2.86 0.31 3.47
N LYS A 402 3.09 0.55 4.77
CA LYS A 402 2.15 1.35 5.60
C LYS A 402 2.05 2.82 5.14
N LEU A 403 3.19 3.43 4.75
CA LEU A 403 3.20 4.77 4.14
C LEU A 403 2.39 4.80 2.84
N ALA A 404 2.58 3.80 1.96
CA ALA A 404 1.86 3.69 0.71
C ALA A 404 0.36 3.47 0.94
N TYR A 405 0.00 2.67 1.95
CA TYR A 405 -1.40 2.48 2.33
C TYR A 405 -2.05 3.80 2.72
N ALA A 406 -1.43 4.58 3.60
CA ALA A 406 -1.91 5.91 3.99
C ALA A 406 -2.00 6.92 2.82
N ALA A 407 -1.28 6.68 1.72
CA ALA A 407 -1.40 7.49 0.51
C ALA A 407 -2.59 7.07 -0.36
N PHE A 408 -2.94 5.78 -0.39
CA PHE A 408 -4.02 5.23 -1.23
C PHE A 408 -5.37 5.10 -0.51
N SER A 409 -5.40 5.16 0.82
CA SER A 409 -6.59 5.23 1.68
C SER A 409 -6.94 6.67 2.02
#